data_AF-A0A7Y8TGB4-F1
#
_entry.id   AF-A0A7Y8TGB4-F1
#
_cell.length_a   1.000
_cell.length_b   1.000
_cell.length_c   1.000
_cell.angle_alpha   90.00
_cell.angle_beta   90.00
_cell.angle_gamma   90.00
#
_symmetry.space_group_name_H-M   'P 1'
#
loop_
_entity.id
_entity.type
_entity.pdbx_description
1 polymer ?
#
loop_
_entity_poly.entity_id
_entity_poly.type
_entity_poly.pdbx_seq_one_letter_code
_entity_poly.pdbx_strand_id
1 'polypeptide(L)'
;MLSAKNLFKVMYFCILHIQKIMRSHFSILFATIRPDIEEKISVGLILVDSNSVFFRYSENKLTIVKELLTLPAFEYLNEILHQISKEANGEKEKLKGVKTESRPISQSFSLGYLDYLSRYSNNLLTFSSPKIIDLQTDEQLFERLFKKYIDEK
;
A
#
# COMPACT_ATOMS: atom_id res chain seq x y z
N MET A 1 33.33 -31.49 -22.85
CA MET A 1 33.61 -30.04 -22.86
C MET A 1 32.28 -29.28 -22.92
N LEU A 2 31.74 -28.86 -21.78
CA LEU A 2 30.57 -27.98 -21.76
C LEU A 2 31.01 -26.57 -22.19
N SER A 3 30.46 -26.09 -23.31
CA SER A 3 30.81 -24.78 -23.88
C SER A 3 30.47 -23.64 -22.92
N ALA A 4 31.40 -22.69 -22.73
CA ALA A 4 31.24 -21.50 -21.90
C ALA A 4 29.96 -20.69 -22.19
N LYS A 5 29.41 -20.83 -23.40
CA LYS A 5 28.13 -20.24 -23.82
C LYS A 5 26.92 -20.79 -23.06
N ASN A 6 26.93 -22.07 -22.67
CA ASN A 6 25.84 -22.68 -21.89
C ASN A 6 25.91 -22.28 -20.41
N LEU A 7 27.11 -22.10 -19.85
CA LEU A 7 27.28 -21.60 -18.48
C LEU A 7 26.78 -20.15 -18.35
N PHE A 8 27.08 -19.30 -19.34
CA PHE A 8 26.60 -17.92 -19.37
C PHE A 8 25.08 -17.83 -19.52
N LYS A 9 24.46 -18.71 -20.31
CA LYS A 9 22.99 -18.75 -20.47
C LYS A 9 22.28 -19.21 -19.19
N VAL A 10 22.83 -20.20 -18.48
CA VAL A 10 22.30 -20.66 -17.18
C VAL A 10 22.52 -19.60 -16.09
N MET A 11 23.69 -18.96 -16.06
CA MET A 11 23.98 -17.88 -15.13
C MET A 11 23.12 -16.64 -15.37
N TYR A 12 22.86 -16.27 -16.64
CA TYR A 12 21.94 -15.18 -16.99
C TYR A 12 20.48 -15.53 -16.65
N PHE A 13 20.08 -16.80 -16.81
CA PHE A 13 18.75 -17.27 -16.41
C PHE A 13 18.59 -17.29 -14.88
N CYS A 14 19.63 -17.68 -14.14
CA CYS A 14 19.68 -17.58 -12.68
C CYS A 14 19.70 -16.12 -12.20
N ILE A 15 20.44 -15.22 -12.86
CA ILE A 15 20.47 -13.77 -12.53
C ILE A 15 19.12 -13.12 -12.84
N LEU A 16 18.46 -13.50 -13.94
CA LEU A 16 17.07 -13.08 -14.25
C LEU A 16 16.06 -13.60 -13.22
N HIS A 17 16.23 -14.83 -12.73
CA HIS A 17 15.39 -15.38 -11.65
C HIS A 17 15.69 -14.73 -10.28
N ILE A 18 16.94 -14.33 -10.02
CA ILE A 18 17.37 -13.68 -8.78
C ILE A 18 16.95 -12.19 -8.74
N GLN A 19 16.84 -11.52 -9.89
CA GLN A 19 16.34 -10.14 -10.01
C GLN A 19 14.81 -10.01 -9.86
N LYS A 20 14.06 -11.12 -9.79
CA LYS A 20 12.59 -11.14 -9.63
C LYS A 20 12.14 -11.73 -8.29
N ILE A 21 12.85 -11.44 -7.21
CA ILE A 21 12.23 -11.50 -5.86
C ILE A 21 11.64 -10.10 -5.63
N MET A 22 10.51 -9.82 -6.29
CA MET A 22 9.76 -8.59 -6.01
C MET A 22 9.07 -8.78 -4.66
N ARG A 23 9.73 -8.33 -3.59
CA ARG A 23 9.15 -8.34 -2.25
C ARG A 23 8.02 -7.32 -2.21
N SER A 24 6.79 -7.80 -2.34
CA SER A 24 5.63 -6.98 -2.07
C SER A 24 5.56 -6.74 -0.56
N HIS A 25 5.01 -5.60 -0.18
CA HIS A 25 4.77 -5.29 1.22
C HIS A 25 3.38 -4.70 1.36
N PHE A 26 2.72 -5.05 2.45
CA PHE A 26 1.43 -4.47 2.79
C PHE A 26 1.47 -3.81 4.16
N SER A 27 0.64 -2.78 4.30
CA SER A 27 0.36 -2.14 5.58
C SER A 27 -1.14 -1.99 5.77
N ILE A 28 -1.59 -2.20 7.00
CA ILE A 28 -2.97 -1.97 7.42
C ILE A 28 -3.06 -0.55 7.94
N LEU A 29 -4.08 0.18 7.52
CA LEU A 29 -4.42 1.50 8.01
C LEU A 29 -5.48 1.35 9.11
N PHE A 30 -5.26 2.03 10.22
CA PHE A 30 -6.15 2.05 11.37
C PHE A 30 -6.64 3.46 11.66
N ALA A 31 -7.95 3.62 11.87
CA ALA A 31 -8.52 4.80 12.48
C ALA A 31 -8.35 4.70 14.01
N THR A 32 -7.68 5.65 14.64
CA THR A 32 -7.50 5.66 16.10
C THR A 32 -8.71 6.32 16.74
N ILE A 33 -9.38 5.59 17.62
CA ILE A 33 -10.59 6.03 18.32
C ILE A 33 -10.23 6.65 19.67
N ARG A 34 -9.42 5.95 20.46
CA ARG A 34 -8.94 6.40 21.78
C ARG A 34 -7.44 6.18 21.88
N PRO A 35 -6.62 7.22 21.64
CA PRO A 35 -5.16 7.11 21.68
C PRO A 35 -4.63 6.62 23.03
N ASP A 36 -5.25 7.04 24.14
CA ASP A 36 -4.78 6.76 25.52
C ASP A 36 -4.74 5.27 25.88
N ILE A 37 -5.53 4.44 25.17
CA ILE A 37 -5.61 2.99 25.37
C ILE A 37 -5.30 2.22 24.08
N GLU A 38 -4.73 2.90 23.08
CA GLU A 38 -4.39 2.34 21.77
C GLU A 38 -5.58 1.70 21.02
N GLU A 39 -6.81 2.16 21.29
CA GLU A 39 -8.01 1.65 20.60
C GLU A 39 -8.05 2.18 19.17
N LYS A 40 -8.05 1.24 18.22
CA LYS A 40 -8.01 1.54 16.79
C LYS A 40 -8.77 0.50 15.97
N ILE A 41 -9.37 0.96 14.87
CA ILE A 41 -10.17 0.13 13.96
C ILE A 41 -9.44 0.07 12.62
N SER A 42 -9.16 -1.12 12.11
CA SER A 42 -8.56 -1.29 10.78
C SER A 42 -9.55 -0.83 9.70
N VAL A 43 -9.24 0.24 8.99
CA VAL A 43 -10.14 0.86 7.99
C VAL A 43 -9.67 0.65 6.56
N GLY A 44 -8.40 0.35 6.32
CA GLY A 44 -7.90 0.18 4.95
C GLY A 44 -6.63 -0.62 4.84
N LEU A 45 -6.29 -0.97 3.60
CA LEU A 45 -5.11 -1.75 3.25
C LEU A 45 -4.39 -1.07 2.09
N ILE A 46 -3.07 -0.95 2.22
CA ILE A 46 -2.18 -0.63 1.11
C ILE A 46 -1.27 -1.82 0.83
N LEU A 47 -1.10 -2.15 -0.45
CA LEU A 47 -0.21 -3.19 -0.93
C LEU A 47 0.64 -2.60 -2.05
N VAL A 48 1.96 -2.69 -1.90
CA VAL A 48 2.92 -2.04 -2.78
C VAL A 48 3.98 -3.05 -3.21
N ASP A 49 4.34 -3.00 -4.48
CA ASP A 49 5.60 -3.54 -4.97
C ASP A 49 6.33 -2.51 -5.84
N SER A 50 7.39 -2.96 -6.54
CA SER A 50 8.20 -2.10 -7.39
C SER A 50 7.44 -1.46 -8.55
N ASN A 51 6.28 -2.02 -8.95
CA ASN A 51 5.61 -1.70 -10.20
C ASN A 51 4.11 -1.44 -10.03
N SER A 52 3.57 -1.52 -8.82
CA SER A 52 2.14 -1.40 -8.57
C SER A 52 1.85 -0.96 -7.13
N VAL A 53 0.77 -0.19 -7.01
CA VAL A 53 0.21 0.26 -5.73
C VAL A 53 -1.28 -0.08 -5.77
N PHE A 54 -1.73 -0.83 -4.77
CA PHE A 54 -3.14 -1.12 -4.54
C PHE A 54 -3.55 -0.53 -3.19
N PHE A 55 -4.67 0.17 -3.18
CA PHE A 55 -5.21 0.76 -1.97
C PHE A 55 -6.73 0.71 -1.98
N ARG A 56 -7.30 0.40 -0.82
CA ARG A 56 -8.73 0.48 -0.56
C ARG A 56 -8.96 0.69 0.94
N TYR A 57 -10.06 1.36 1.26
CA TYR A 57 -10.60 1.44 2.61
C TYR A 57 -12.07 0.95 2.62
N SER A 58 -12.56 0.55 3.79
CA SER A 58 -13.91 0.00 3.98
C SER A 58 -14.89 1.12 4.36
N GLU A 59 -15.85 1.38 3.47
CA GLU A 59 -16.97 2.29 3.72
C GLU A 59 -17.85 1.81 4.89
N ASN A 60 -18.02 0.49 5.04
CA ASN A 60 -18.79 -0.08 6.15
C ASN A 60 -18.14 0.24 7.50
N LYS A 61 -16.81 0.08 7.60
CA LYS A 61 -16.09 0.42 8.82
C LYS A 61 -16.01 1.91 9.05
N LEU A 62 -15.93 2.72 8.00
CA LEU A 62 -16.01 4.16 8.15
C LEU A 62 -17.36 4.62 8.72
N THR A 63 -18.45 3.93 8.38
CA THR A 63 -19.77 4.21 8.98
C THR A 63 -19.72 4.01 10.50
N ILE A 64 -19.05 2.95 10.98
CA ILE A 64 -18.86 2.70 12.42
C ILE A 64 -17.93 3.76 13.03
N VAL A 65 -16.81 4.05 12.38
CA VAL A 65 -15.83 5.06 12.86
C VAL A 65 -16.46 6.45 12.97
N LYS A 66 -17.39 6.80 12.09
CA LYS A 66 -18.16 8.04 12.12
C LYS A 66 -18.94 8.23 13.42
N GLU A 67 -19.45 7.15 13.99
CA GLU A 67 -20.19 7.18 15.26
C GLU A 67 -19.27 7.28 16.48
N LEU A 68 -17.99 6.90 16.33
CA LEU A 68 -17.00 6.86 17.40
C LEU A 68 -16.10 8.10 17.46
N LEU A 69 -16.06 8.88 16.39
CA LEU A 69 -15.29 10.13 16.29
C LEU A 69 -16.21 11.35 16.32
N THR A 70 -15.63 12.52 16.62
CA THR A 70 -16.31 13.79 16.39
C THR A 70 -16.46 14.03 14.89
N LEU A 71 -17.51 14.75 14.48
CA LEU A 71 -17.76 15.04 13.06
C LEU A 71 -16.54 15.66 12.35
N PRO A 72 -15.84 16.68 12.89
CA PRO A 72 -14.66 17.24 12.25
C PRO A 72 -13.50 16.24 12.11
N ALA A 73 -13.30 15.37 13.11
CA ALA A 73 -12.26 14.34 13.05
C ALA A 73 -12.58 13.27 12.00
N PHE A 74 -13.85 12.89 11.87
CA PHE A 74 -14.30 11.96 10.83
C PHE A 74 -14.18 12.56 9.43
N GLU A 75 -14.61 13.80 9.22
CA GLU A 75 -14.49 14.48 7.92
C GLU A 75 -13.03 14.56 7.47
N TYR A 76 -12.14 14.93 8.39
CA TYR A 76 -10.70 14.97 8.12
C TYR A 76 -10.11 13.59 7.80
N LEU A 77 -10.46 12.55 8.58
CA LEU A 77 -10.04 11.18 8.32
C LEU A 77 -10.51 10.71 6.92
N ASN A 78 -11.76 10.99 6.58
CA ASN A 78 -12.36 10.61 5.31
C ASN A 78 -11.67 11.32 4.13
N GLU A 79 -11.34 12.60 4.29
CA GLU A 79 -10.56 13.35 3.29
C GLU A 79 -9.19 12.71 3.05
N ILE A 80 -8.46 12.34 4.11
CA ILE A 80 -7.16 11.68 3.99
C ILE A 80 -7.29 10.36 3.21
N LEU A 81 -8.26 9.51 3.57
CA LEU A 81 -8.47 8.22 2.89
C LEU A 81 -8.83 8.41 1.42
N HIS A 82 -9.63 9.43 1.10
CA HIS A 82 -9.98 9.77 -0.27
C HIS A 82 -8.76 10.25 -1.07
N GLN A 83 -7.90 11.09 -0.48
CA GLN A 83 -6.67 11.56 -1.11
C GLN A 83 -5.71 10.40 -1.40
N ILE A 84 -5.48 9.50 -0.43
CA ILE A 84 -4.64 8.31 -0.63
C ILE A 84 -5.19 7.43 -1.76
N SER A 85 -6.52 7.25 -1.82
CA SER A 85 -7.18 6.50 -2.89
C SER A 85 -6.96 7.14 -4.26
N LYS A 86 -7.11 8.46 -4.35
CA LYS A 86 -6.88 9.21 -5.59
C LYS A 86 -5.43 9.08 -6.05
N GLU A 87 -4.47 9.19 -5.14
CA GLU A 87 -3.04 9.05 -5.46
C GLU A 87 -2.69 7.63 -5.91
N ALA A 88 -3.13 6.60 -5.18
CA ALA A 88 -2.89 5.21 -5.54
C ALA A 88 -3.47 4.87 -6.93
N ASN A 89 -4.66 5.36 -7.24
CA ASN A 89 -5.27 5.18 -8.55
C ASN A 89 -4.52 5.95 -9.65
N GLY A 90 -4.04 7.17 -9.36
CA GLY A 90 -3.20 7.94 -10.29
C GLY A 90 -1.89 7.23 -10.64
N GLU A 91 -1.24 6.58 -9.68
CA GLU A 91 -0.05 5.76 -9.93
C GLU A 91 -0.39 4.53 -10.78
N LYS A 92 -1.50 3.84 -10.50
CA LYS A 92 -2.00 2.70 -11.31
C LYS A 92 -2.22 3.10 -12.78
N GLU A 93 -2.69 4.32 -13.05
CA GLU A 93 -2.90 4.84 -14.41
C GLU A 93 -1.59 5.21 -15.12
N LYS A 94 -0.66 5.89 -14.43
CA LYS A 94 0.67 6.23 -14.98
C LYS A 94 1.44 4.97 -15.40
N LEU A 95 1.36 3.91 -14.60
CA LEU A 95 2.03 2.63 -14.87
C LEU A 95 1.42 1.87 -16.06
N LYS A 96 0.13 2.05 -16.35
CA LYS A 96 -0.54 1.45 -17.53
C LYS A 96 -0.21 2.18 -18.84
N GLY A 97 0.13 3.47 -18.77
CA GLY A 97 0.39 4.31 -19.94
C GLY A 97 1.84 4.27 -20.48
N VAL A 98 2.80 3.76 -19.71
CA VAL A 98 4.23 3.83 -20.06
C VAL A 98 4.76 2.45 -20.45
N LYS A 99 4.79 2.18 -21.77
CA LYS A 99 5.81 1.28 -22.33
C LYS A 99 7.11 2.07 -22.36
N THR A 100 8.18 1.53 -21.79
CA THR A 100 9.57 2.03 -21.80
C THR A 100 9.93 2.95 -20.63
N GLU A 101 10.98 2.52 -19.92
CA GLU A 101 11.80 3.22 -18.93
C GLU A 101 11.27 3.26 -17.50
N SER A 102 11.82 2.32 -16.73
CA SER A 102 11.84 2.24 -15.28
C SER A 102 12.24 3.58 -14.65
N ARG A 103 11.24 4.42 -14.36
CA ARG A 103 11.37 5.42 -13.29
C ARG A 103 11.22 4.69 -11.96
N PRO A 104 12.13 4.89 -11.00
CA PRO A 104 11.85 4.47 -9.64
C PRO A 104 10.55 5.17 -9.20
N ILE A 105 9.79 4.54 -8.31
CA ILE A 105 8.69 5.17 -7.57
C ILE A 105 9.31 6.32 -6.75
N SER A 106 9.67 7.41 -7.42
CA SER A 106 10.50 8.46 -6.89
C SER A 106 9.80 9.78 -7.15
N GLN A 107 9.50 10.46 -6.05
CA GLN A 107 9.06 11.85 -5.89
C GLN A 107 7.57 12.10 -5.61
N SER A 108 6.64 11.18 -5.92
CA SER A 108 5.21 11.40 -5.60
C SER A 108 4.85 11.17 -4.13
N PHE A 109 5.60 10.32 -3.41
CA PHE A 109 5.74 10.42 -1.95
C PHE A 109 6.73 11.54 -1.62
N SER A 110 6.34 12.80 -1.83
CA SER A 110 7.24 13.90 -1.45
C SER A 110 7.46 13.85 0.06
N LEU A 111 8.70 14.02 0.50
CA LEU A 111 9.05 14.15 1.92
C LEU A 111 8.20 15.22 2.63
N GLY A 112 7.76 16.25 1.91
CA GLY A 112 6.85 17.29 2.43
C GLY A 112 5.41 16.83 2.63
N TYR A 113 4.89 15.91 1.80
CA TYR A 113 3.57 15.30 1.98
C TYR A 113 3.57 14.32 3.17
N LEU A 114 4.63 13.51 3.29
CA LEU A 114 4.83 12.63 4.45
C LEU A 114 5.05 13.43 5.75
N ASP A 115 5.79 14.55 5.70
CA ASP A 115 5.98 15.45 6.85
C ASP A 115 4.66 16.14 7.23
N TYR A 116 3.87 16.60 6.25
CA TYR A 116 2.51 17.10 6.46
C TYR A 116 1.59 16.04 7.12
N LEU A 117 1.56 14.82 6.59
CA LEU A 117 0.80 13.70 7.16
C LEU A 117 1.24 13.37 8.60
N SER A 118 2.55 13.38 8.86
CA SER A 118 3.11 13.06 10.19
C SER A 118 2.83 14.13 11.24
N ARG A 119 2.71 15.40 10.85
CA ARG A 119 2.46 16.54 11.76
C ARG A 119 1.00 16.78 12.05
N TYR A 120 0.11 16.35 11.15
CA TYR A 120 -1.33 16.58 11.24
C TYR A 120 -2.16 15.32 11.54
N SER A 121 -1.57 14.12 11.46
CA SER A 121 -2.21 12.95 12.04
C SER A 121 -2.26 13.17 13.56
N ASN A 122 -3.37 13.71 14.06
CA ASN A 122 -3.74 13.79 15.48
C ASN A 122 -3.96 12.37 16.05
N ASN A 123 -3.01 11.46 15.83
CA ASN A 123 -3.14 10.01 15.92
C ASN A 123 -4.30 9.38 15.14
N LEU A 124 -5.15 10.15 14.43
CA LEU A 124 -6.40 9.67 13.83
C LEU A 124 -6.23 8.54 12.79
N LEU A 125 -5.09 8.50 12.09
CA LEU A 125 -4.78 7.44 11.11
C LEU A 125 -3.39 6.89 11.40
N THR A 126 -3.29 5.59 11.65
CA THR A 126 -2.04 4.89 11.96
C THR A 126 -1.79 3.76 10.97
N PHE A 127 -0.54 3.59 10.53
CA PHE A 127 -0.14 2.49 9.66
C PHE A 127 0.51 1.38 10.48
N SER A 128 0.20 0.11 10.18
CA SER A 128 1.01 -1.00 10.68
C SER A 128 2.42 -0.94 10.10
N SER A 129 3.38 -1.53 10.81
CA SER A 129 4.67 -1.85 10.22
C SER A 129 4.49 -2.63 8.90
N PRO A 130 5.23 -2.30 7.83
CA PRO A 130 5.14 -3.01 6.56
C PRO A 130 5.48 -4.48 6.73
N LYS A 131 4.61 -5.36 6.25
CA LYS A 131 4.83 -6.81 6.26
C LYS A 131 5.23 -7.27 4.86
N ILE A 132 6.41 -7.86 4.76
CA ILE A 132 6.94 -8.42 3.52
C ILE A 132 6.20 -9.70 3.16
N ILE A 133 5.80 -9.83 1.91
CA ILE A 133 5.27 -11.05 1.32
C ILE A 133 6.11 -11.40 0.09
N ASP A 134 6.48 -12.67 -0.04
CA ASP A 134 7.19 -13.21 -1.21
C ASP A 134 6.17 -13.70 -2.26
N LEU A 135 5.23 -12.82 -2.63
CA LEU A 135 4.21 -13.09 -3.63
C LEU A 135 4.15 -11.91 -4.60
N GLN A 136 3.90 -12.22 -5.87
CA GLN A 136 3.64 -11.20 -6.88
C GLN A 136 2.34 -10.47 -6.53
N THR A 137 2.38 -9.14 -6.65
CA THR A 137 1.22 -8.30 -6.39
C THR A 137 0.22 -8.43 -7.53
N ASP A 138 -0.98 -8.90 -7.20
CA ASP A 138 -2.12 -8.90 -8.10
C ASP A 138 -3.40 -8.54 -7.34
N GLU A 139 -4.48 -8.31 -8.09
CA GLU A 139 -5.77 -7.93 -7.53
C GLU A 139 -6.33 -9.06 -6.63
N GLN A 140 -6.09 -10.33 -6.95
CA GLN A 140 -6.58 -11.46 -6.15
C GLN A 140 -5.88 -11.57 -4.78
N LEU A 141 -4.59 -11.28 -4.72
CA LEU A 141 -3.83 -11.20 -3.48
C LEU A 141 -4.34 -10.01 -2.66
N PHE A 142 -4.52 -8.85 -3.30
CA PHE A 142 -5.06 -7.68 -2.64
C PHE A 142 -6.44 -7.95 -2.04
N GLU A 143 -7.37 -8.55 -2.80
CA GLU A 143 -8.70 -8.92 -2.32
C GLU A 143 -8.64 -9.87 -1.13
N ARG A 144 -7.79 -10.91 -1.19
CA ARG A 144 -7.62 -11.86 -0.08
C ARG A 144 -7.10 -11.18 1.18
N LEU A 145 -6.11 -10.29 1.04
CA LEU A 145 -5.55 -9.54 2.16
C LEU A 145 -6.58 -8.57 2.73
N PHE A 146 -7.34 -7.89 1.87
CA PHE A 146 -8.37 -6.95 2.28
C PHE A 146 -9.48 -7.68 3.04
N LYS A 147 -9.95 -8.81 2.51
CA LYS A 147 -10.94 -9.69 3.17
C LYS A 147 -10.47 -10.14 4.54
N LYS A 148 -9.20 -10.52 4.65
CA LYS A 148 -8.62 -11.07 5.88
C LYS A 148 -8.43 -10.02 6.98
N TYR A 149 -7.99 -8.82 6.62
CA TYR A 149 -7.56 -7.82 7.61
C TYR A 149 -8.49 -6.63 7.75
N ILE A 150 -9.27 -6.32 6.72
CA ILE A 150 -10.15 -5.17 6.68
C ILE A 150 -11.60 -5.66 6.73
N ASP A 151 -12.22 -5.96 5.60
CA ASP A 151 -13.66 -6.13 5.51
C ASP A 151 -14.03 -7.28 4.56
N GLU A 152 -15.04 -8.05 4.96
CA GLU A 152 -15.50 -9.25 4.26
C GLU A 152 -16.54 -8.96 3.17
N LYS A 153 -17.17 -7.79 3.23
CA LYS A 153 -18.27 -7.37 2.36
C LYS A 153 -17.83 -6.79 1.03
#